data_AF-A0A7S1FYH9-F1
#
_entry.id   AF-A0A7S1FYH9-F1
#
_cell.length_a   1.000
_cell.length_b   1.000
_cell.length_c   1.000
_cell.angle_alpha   90.00
_cell.angle_beta   90.00
_cell.angle_gamma   90.00
#
_symmetry.space_group_name_H-M   'P 1'
#
loop_
_entity.id
_entity.type
_entity.pdbx_description
1 polymer ?
#
loop_
_entity_poly.entity_id
_entity_poly.type
_entity_poly.pdbx_seq_one_letter_code
_entity_poly.pdbx_strand_id
1 'polypeptide(L)'
;MSNVPPNIGPFVQDMPPKGGYPKIRTARHLPNRGPPGWALWSGTALLISYGFYQVGQGNQRRTREKMAILRQREEMVAELQAETDQEYAKREAKLLQVEAEIMKDVKGWKVGESPYFSGVWMPRAVYDFSTFYNKGKPPPS
;
A
#
# COMPACT_ATOMS: atom_id res chain seq x y z
N MET A 1 -98.74 4.66 -50.95
CA MET A 1 -98.09 3.38 -50.62
C MET A 1 -96.97 3.66 -49.62
N SER A 2 -97.22 3.49 -48.32
CA SER A 2 -96.23 3.72 -47.26
C SER A 2 -95.69 2.38 -46.76
N ASN A 3 -94.42 2.09 -47.06
CA ASN A 3 -93.71 0.92 -46.57
C ASN A 3 -93.31 1.15 -45.10
N VAL A 4 -94.09 0.62 -44.17
CA VAL A 4 -93.72 0.59 -42.74
C VAL A 4 -92.82 -0.62 -42.52
N PRO A 5 -91.57 -0.45 -42.04
CA PRO A 5 -90.69 -1.58 -41.78
C PRO A 5 -91.25 -2.45 -40.64
N PRO A 6 -91.06 -3.78 -40.68
CA PRO A 6 -91.58 -4.67 -39.66
C PRO A 6 -91.03 -4.30 -38.28
N ASN A 7 -91.85 -4.46 -37.25
CA ASN A 7 -91.53 -4.15 -35.86
C ASN A 7 -90.40 -5.08 -35.37
N ILE A 8 -89.16 -4.60 -35.46
CA ILE A 8 -87.98 -5.21 -34.86
C ILE A 8 -88.11 -4.96 -33.36
N GLY A 9 -88.05 -6.02 -32.55
CA GLY A 9 -88.27 -5.98 -31.10
C GLY A 9 -87.41 -4.93 -30.37
N PRO A 10 -87.69 -4.69 -29.08
CA PRO A 10 -87.14 -3.55 -28.35
C PRO A 10 -85.62 -3.49 -28.44
N PHE A 11 -85.08 -2.32 -28.81
CA PHE A 11 -83.64 -2.10 -28.91
C PHE A 11 -82.97 -2.36 -27.56
N VAL A 12 -82.17 -3.43 -27.48
CA VAL A 12 -81.35 -3.73 -26.31
C VAL A 12 -80.10 -2.87 -26.42
N GLN A 13 -80.13 -1.71 -25.76
CA GLN A 13 -78.96 -0.84 -25.66
C GLN A 13 -78.02 -1.39 -24.58
N ASP A 14 -76.74 -1.57 -24.93
CA ASP A 14 -75.73 -1.93 -23.94
C ASP A 14 -75.59 -0.79 -22.93
N MET A 15 -75.79 -1.12 -21.66
CA MET A 15 -75.84 -0.16 -20.57
C MET A 15 -74.95 -0.65 -19.43
N PRO A 16 -74.30 0.26 -18.68
CA PRO A 16 -73.54 -0.14 -17.53
C PRO A 16 -74.43 -0.91 -16.55
N PRO A 17 -73.88 -1.90 -15.82
CA PRO A 17 -74.65 -2.64 -14.83
C PRO A 17 -75.25 -1.67 -13.81
N LYS A 18 -76.42 -2.01 -13.25
CA LYS A 18 -77.18 -1.14 -12.33
C LYS A 18 -76.37 -0.65 -11.11
N GLY A 19 -75.25 -1.32 -10.78
CA GLY A 19 -74.30 -0.96 -9.73
C GLY A 19 -73.01 -0.24 -10.17
N GLY A 20 -72.85 0.08 -11.46
CA GLY A 20 -71.65 0.71 -12.02
C GLY A 20 -70.43 -0.22 -12.13
N TYR A 21 -69.37 0.28 -12.75
CA TYR A 21 -68.09 -0.45 -12.86
C TYR A 21 -67.25 -0.31 -11.59
N PRO A 22 -66.39 -1.30 -11.28
CA PRO A 22 -65.45 -1.17 -10.17
C PRO A 22 -64.52 0.02 -10.40
N LYS A 23 -64.17 0.71 -9.32
CA LYS A 23 -63.27 1.87 -9.37
C LYS A 23 -61.86 1.41 -9.78
N ILE A 24 -61.47 1.77 -11.00
CA ILE A 24 -60.11 1.57 -11.51
C ILE A 24 -59.19 2.56 -10.79
N ARG A 25 -58.10 2.06 -10.19
CA ARG A 25 -57.07 2.91 -9.59
C ARG A 25 -56.13 3.40 -10.69
N THR A 26 -56.33 4.63 -11.15
CA THR A 26 -55.50 5.26 -12.20
C THR A 26 -54.20 5.86 -11.66
N ALA A 27 -54.07 6.00 -10.33
CA ALA A 27 -52.89 6.57 -9.68
C ALA A 27 -51.75 5.55 -9.54
N ARG A 28 -50.51 6.04 -9.64
CA ARG A 28 -49.30 5.23 -9.43
C ARG A 28 -49.18 4.80 -7.96
N HIS A 29 -48.99 3.50 -7.72
CA HIS A 29 -48.70 2.96 -6.40
C HIS A 29 -47.19 2.69 -6.25
N LEU A 30 -46.46 3.66 -5.70
CA LEU A 30 -45.04 3.54 -5.39
C LEU A 30 -44.85 3.56 -3.87
N PRO A 31 -44.78 2.39 -3.20
CA PRO A 31 -44.49 2.35 -1.78
C PRO A 31 -43.04 2.80 -1.53
N ASN A 32 -42.81 3.63 -0.51
CA ASN A 32 -41.47 3.93 -0.03
C ASN A 32 -40.86 2.66 0.55
N ARG A 33 -39.99 2.00 -0.24
CA ARG A 33 -39.29 0.77 0.15
C ARG A 33 -37.86 1.11 0.57
N GLY A 34 -37.44 0.57 1.70
CA GLY A 34 -36.09 0.69 2.23
C GLY A 34 -36.02 1.39 3.59
N PRO A 35 -34.89 1.25 4.30
CA PRO A 35 -34.67 1.95 5.55
C PRO A 35 -34.62 3.47 5.32
N PRO A 36 -35.06 4.27 6.30
CA PRO A 36 -34.98 5.72 6.21
C PRO A 36 -33.51 6.18 6.10
N GLY A 37 -33.26 7.32 5.44
CA GLY A 37 -31.90 7.78 5.15
C GLY A 37 -30.98 7.90 6.37
N TRP A 38 -31.52 8.33 7.52
CA TRP A 38 -30.75 8.41 8.77
C TRP A 38 -30.27 7.03 9.25
N ALA A 39 -31.04 5.97 9.02
CA ALA A 39 -30.68 4.61 9.43
C ALA A 39 -29.54 4.05 8.57
N LEU A 40 -29.49 4.42 7.29
CA LEU A 40 -28.36 4.11 6.42
C LEU A 40 -27.11 4.83 6.90
N TRP A 41 -27.20 6.14 7.17
CA TRP A 41 -26.07 6.91 7.70
C TRP A 41 -25.56 6.38 9.04
N SER A 42 -26.45 6.06 9.98
CA SER A 42 -26.04 5.50 11.26
C SER A 42 -25.39 4.13 11.11
N GLY A 43 -25.95 3.26 10.26
CA GLY A 43 -25.39 1.93 9.99
C GLY A 43 -23.98 2.03 9.40
N THR A 44 -23.81 2.87 8.39
CA THR A 44 -22.49 3.11 7.76
C THR A 44 -21.51 3.72 8.73
N ALA A 45 -21.89 4.73 9.51
CA ALA A 45 -21.02 5.37 10.48
C ALA A 45 -20.54 4.39 11.56
N LEU A 46 -21.42 3.51 12.05
CA LEU A 46 -21.06 2.48 13.02
C LEU A 46 -20.09 1.45 12.44
N LEU A 47 -20.34 0.98 11.22
CA LEU A 47 -19.45 0.03 10.54
C LEU A 47 -18.05 0.63 10.32
N ILE A 48 -17.99 1.89 9.87
CA ILE A 48 -16.72 2.60 9.67
C ILE A 48 -15.99 2.78 11.01
N SER A 49 -16.69 3.23 12.05
CA SER A 49 -16.11 3.45 13.38
C SER A 49 -15.53 2.16 13.96
N TYR A 50 -16.25 1.04 13.81
CA TYR A 50 -15.77 -0.28 14.23
C TYR A 50 -14.56 -0.74 13.41
N GLY A 51 -14.57 -0.53 12.09
CA GLY A 51 -13.44 -0.81 11.22
C GLY A 51 -12.17 -0.07 11.66
N PHE A 52 -12.28 1.23 11.93
CA PHE A 52 -11.15 2.03 12.43
C PHE A 52 -10.66 1.59 13.79
N TYR A 53 -11.55 1.18 14.70
CA TYR A 53 -11.15 0.60 15.98
C TYR A 53 -10.28 -0.65 15.79
N GLN A 54 -10.70 -1.58 14.93
CA GLN A 54 -9.93 -2.80 14.65
C GLN A 54 -8.58 -2.50 14.00
N VAL A 55 -8.52 -1.55 13.07
CA VAL A 55 -7.26 -1.10 12.46
C VAL A 55 -6.33 -0.49 13.51
N GLY A 56 -6.86 0.34 14.42
CA GLY A 56 -6.09 0.90 15.53
C GLY A 56 -5.45 -0.18 16.40
N GLN A 57 -6.24 -1.19 16.80
CA GLN A 57 -5.74 -2.32 17.57
C GLN A 57 -4.67 -3.12 16.81
N GLY A 58 -4.85 -3.33 15.50
CA GLY A 58 -3.87 -3.99 14.64
C GLY A 58 -2.56 -3.21 14.52
N ASN A 59 -2.63 -1.89 14.37
CA ASN A 59 -1.44 -1.03 14.29
C ASN A 59 -0.64 -1.07 15.59
N GLN A 60 -1.31 -1.06 16.75
CA GLN A 60 -0.62 -1.16 18.03
C GLN A 60 0.12 -2.50 18.18
N ARG A 61 -0.45 -3.62 17.69
CA ARG A 61 0.22 -4.93 17.69
C ARG A 61 1.46 -4.91 16.79
N ARG A 62 1.33 -4.44 15.55
CA ARG A 62 2.46 -4.32 14.61
C ARG A 62 3.58 -3.44 15.15
N THR A 63 3.26 -2.34 15.83
CA THR A 63 4.27 -1.48 16.45
C THR A 63 4.99 -2.22 17.58
N ARG A 64 4.27 -2.95 18.44
CA ARG A 64 4.90 -3.76 19.50
C ARG A 64 5.81 -4.84 18.92
N GLU A 65 5.39 -5.52 17.86
CA GLU A 65 6.20 -6.54 17.17
C GLU A 65 7.48 -5.92 16.59
N LYS A 66 7.38 -4.77 15.90
CA LYS A 66 8.56 -4.05 15.39
C LYS A 66 9.52 -3.65 16.51
N MET A 67 8.99 -3.12 17.62
CA MET A 67 9.82 -2.75 18.78
C MET A 67 10.48 -3.97 19.43
N ALA A 68 9.81 -5.12 19.46
CA ALA A 68 10.40 -6.37 19.96
C ALA A 68 11.57 -6.82 19.07
N ILE A 69 11.42 -6.80 17.74
CA ILE A 69 12.49 -7.12 16.80
C ILE A 69 13.67 -6.14 16.93
N LEU A 70 13.39 -4.85 17.08
CA LEU A 70 14.45 -3.84 17.27
C LEU A 70 15.25 -4.09 18.54
N ARG A 71 14.60 -4.41 19.67
CA ARG A 71 15.30 -4.77 20.91
C ARG A 71 16.19 -5.99 20.75
N GLN A 72 15.69 -7.04 20.10
CA GLN A 72 16.49 -8.22 19.79
C GLN A 72 17.72 -7.87 18.94
N ARG A 73 17.57 -6.97 17.97
CA ARG A 73 18.70 -6.48 17.17
C ARG A 73 19.68 -5.67 18.02
N GLU A 74 19.19 -4.76 18.84
CA GLU A 74 20.02 -3.93 19.73
C GLU A 74 20.90 -4.79 20.65
N GLU A 75 20.35 -5.89 21.17
CA GLU A 75 21.10 -6.85 22.00
C GLU A 75 22.25 -7.53 21.22
N MET A 76 22.03 -7.91 19.96
CA MET A 76 23.04 -8.60 19.14
C MET A 76 24.03 -7.66 18.43
N VAL A 77 23.66 -6.40 18.21
CA VAL A 77 24.45 -5.44 17.40
C VAL A 77 25.83 -5.19 17.99
N ALA A 78 25.97 -5.17 19.32
CA ALA A 78 27.28 -4.93 19.95
C ALA A 78 28.29 -6.04 19.64
N GLU A 79 27.85 -7.31 19.65
CA GLU A 79 28.71 -8.45 19.34
C GLU A 79 29.07 -8.47 17.85
N LEU A 80 28.08 -8.28 16.97
CA LEU A 80 28.31 -8.18 15.53
C LEU A 80 29.27 -7.03 15.19
N GLN A 81 29.11 -5.87 15.82
CA GLN A 81 30.00 -4.73 15.60
C GLN A 81 31.44 -5.09 16.01
N ALA A 82 31.63 -5.73 17.16
CA ALA A 82 32.95 -6.16 17.61
C ALA A 82 33.61 -7.16 16.64
N GLU A 83 32.85 -8.10 16.09
CA GLU A 83 33.36 -9.01 15.05
C GLU A 83 33.75 -8.25 13.79
N THR A 84 32.91 -7.34 13.30
CA THR A 84 33.21 -6.53 12.12
C THR A 84 34.43 -5.62 12.31
N ASP A 85 34.61 -5.04 13.49
CA ASP A 85 35.76 -4.20 13.81
C ASP A 85 37.06 -5.01 13.80
N GLN A 86 37.03 -6.25 14.32
CA GLN A 86 38.19 -7.16 14.26
C GLN A 86 38.55 -7.56 12.82
N GLU A 87 37.55 -7.88 12.00
CA GLU A 87 37.77 -8.18 10.59
C GLU A 87 38.31 -6.99 9.82
N TYR A 88 37.76 -5.80 10.09
CA TYR A 88 38.20 -4.54 9.51
C TYR A 88 39.67 -4.26 9.84
N ALA A 89 40.08 -4.39 11.11
CA ALA A 89 41.46 -4.18 11.53
C ALA A 89 42.44 -5.15 10.85
N LYS A 90 42.07 -6.43 10.73
CA LYS A 90 42.86 -7.44 10.00
C LYS A 90 43.00 -7.10 8.52
N ARG A 91 41.91 -6.68 7.88
CA ARG A 91 41.89 -6.26 6.48
C ARG A 91 42.76 -5.04 6.24
N GLU A 92 42.64 -4.01 7.08
CA GLU A 92 43.47 -2.80 7.04
C GLU A 92 44.95 -3.14 7.15
N ALA A 93 45.34 -3.96 8.13
CA ALA A 93 46.72 -4.37 8.31
C ALA A 93 47.29 -5.04 7.04
N LYS A 94 46.51 -5.91 6.41
CA LYS A 94 46.90 -6.55 5.14
C LYS A 94 47.02 -5.54 4.00
N LEU A 95 46.05 -4.61 3.87
CA LEU A 95 46.08 -3.60 2.82
C LEU A 95 47.28 -2.66 2.97
N LEU A 96 47.64 -2.26 4.20
CA LEU A 96 48.81 -1.43 4.47
C LEU A 96 50.12 -2.15 4.14
N GLN A 97 50.22 -3.45 4.42
CA GLN A 97 51.36 -4.27 4.02
C GLN A 97 51.50 -4.33 2.49
N VAL A 98 50.40 -4.59 1.79
CA VAL A 98 50.36 -4.62 0.32
C VAL A 98 50.68 -3.26 -0.29
N GLU A 99 50.14 -2.17 0.27
CA GLU A 99 50.44 -0.81 -0.14
C GLU A 99 51.92 -0.48 0.02
N ALA A 100 52.53 -0.85 1.16
CA ALA A 100 53.95 -0.66 1.41
C ALA A 100 54.83 -1.40 0.40
N GLU A 101 54.47 -2.63 0.06
CA GLU A 101 55.20 -3.44 -0.91
C GLU A 101 55.10 -2.86 -2.34
N ILE A 102 53.90 -2.44 -2.76
CA ILE A 102 53.64 -1.89 -4.09
C ILE A 102 54.28 -0.49 -4.25
N MET A 103 54.21 0.36 -3.22
CA MET A 103 54.59 1.77 -3.31
C MET A 103 56.03 2.07 -2.88
N LYS A 104 56.84 1.04 -2.60
CA LYS A 104 58.23 1.18 -2.13
C LYS A 104 59.12 2.04 -3.05
N ASP A 105 58.85 2.04 -4.35
CA ASP A 105 59.68 2.71 -5.36
C ASP A 105 59.18 4.13 -5.72
N VAL A 106 58.07 4.58 -5.14
CA VAL A 106 57.44 5.87 -5.48
C VAL A 106 57.92 6.97 -4.52
N LYS A 107 58.67 7.95 -5.05
CA LYS A 107 59.20 9.07 -4.24
C LYS A 107 58.08 9.94 -3.68
N GLY A 108 58.07 10.12 -2.36
CA GLY A 108 57.14 11.01 -1.65
C GLY A 108 55.83 10.34 -1.21
N TRP A 109 55.63 9.05 -1.51
CA TRP A 109 54.48 8.30 -1.02
C TRP A 109 54.65 7.94 0.46
N LYS A 110 53.61 8.16 1.27
CA LYS A 110 53.54 7.72 2.67
C LYS A 110 52.44 6.68 2.81
N VAL A 111 52.83 5.47 3.21
CA VAL A 111 51.89 4.36 3.39
C VAL A 111 50.87 4.69 4.47
N GLY A 112 49.59 4.47 4.16
CA GLY A 112 48.51 4.64 5.13
C GLY A 112 48.14 6.09 5.46
N GLU A 113 48.71 7.08 4.76
CA GLU A 113 48.33 8.48 4.93
C GLU A 113 46.84 8.68 4.62
N SER A 114 46.13 9.39 5.51
CA SER A 114 44.71 9.67 5.34
C SER A 114 44.51 10.70 4.21
N PRO A 115 43.58 10.48 3.28
CA PRO A 115 43.18 11.50 2.30
C PRO A 115 42.53 12.74 2.93
N TYR A 116 42.10 12.65 4.20
CA TYR A 116 41.37 13.68 4.91
C TYR A 116 42.25 14.42 5.91
N PHE A 117 42.12 15.75 5.94
CA PHE A 117 42.85 16.65 6.84
C PHE A 117 42.23 16.81 8.23
N SER A 118 41.08 16.18 8.51
CA SER A 118 40.27 16.43 9.71
C SER A 118 40.81 15.79 10.99
N GLY A 119 41.79 14.88 10.90
CA GLY A 119 42.29 14.11 12.05
C GLY A 119 41.28 13.11 12.63
N VAL A 120 40.07 13.03 12.07
CA VAL A 120 39.02 12.09 12.45
C VAL A 120 39.21 10.81 11.65
N TRP A 121 39.09 9.66 12.32
CA TRP A 121 39.10 8.37 11.64
C TRP A 121 37.87 8.24 10.73
N MET A 122 38.11 7.89 9.47
CA MET A 122 37.07 7.62 8.48
C MET A 122 37.26 6.19 7.97
N PRO A 123 36.17 5.42 7.79
CA PRO A 123 36.28 4.12 7.15
C PRO A 123 36.84 4.30 5.74
N ARG A 124 37.79 3.46 5.35
CA ARG A 124 38.31 3.48 3.98
C ARG A 124 37.21 3.12 3.00
N ALA A 125 37.25 3.72 1.82
CA ALA A 125 36.34 3.39 0.74
C ALA A 125 36.46 1.90 0.40
N VAL A 126 35.43 1.14 0.79
CA VAL A 126 35.27 -0.24 0.31
C VAL A 126 34.63 -0.13 -1.06
N TYR A 127 35.45 -0.16 -2.09
CA TYR A 127 34.93 -0.37 -3.44
C TYR A 127 34.26 -1.74 -3.48
N ASP A 128 33.09 -1.81 -4.10
CA ASP A 128 32.45 -3.09 -4.39
C ASP A 128 33.43 -3.97 -5.19
N PHE A 129 33.57 -5.22 -4.77
CA PHE A 129 34.45 -6.21 -5.39
C PHE A 129 34.20 -6.35 -6.90
N SER A 130 32.96 -6.09 -7.36
CA SER A 130 32.61 -6.07 -8.79
C SER A 130 33.27 -4.94 -9.59
N THR A 131 33.70 -3.86 -8.94
CA THR A 131 34.19 -2.64 -9.61
C THR A 131 35.60 -2.80 -10.18
N PHE A 132 36.42 -3.72 -9.67
CA PHE A 132 37.80 -3.90 -10.16
C PHE A 132 38.03 -5.18 -10.95
N TYR A 133 37.24 -6.23 -10.72
CA TYR A 133 37.41 -7.53 -11.36
C TYR A 133 36.34 -7.87 -12.40
N ASN A 134 35.31 -7.02 -12.57
CA ASN A 134 34.28 -7.19 -13.59
C ASN A 134 34.02 -5.89 -14.37
N LYS A 135 35.07 -5.30 -14.96
CA LYS A 135 34.90 -4.31 -16.02
C LYS A 135 35.16 -4.98 -17.36
N GLY A 136 34.09 -5.42 -18.03
CA GLY A 136 34.08 -5.38 -19.48
C GLY A 136 34.51 -3.98 -19.96
N LYS A 137 35.07 -3.89 -21.17
CA LYS A 137 35.63 -2.64 -21.74
C LYS A 137 34.69 -1.44 -21.46
N PRO A 138 35.19 -0.33 -20.90
CA PRO A 138 34.35 0.84 -20.63
C PRO A 138 33.70 1.35 -21.94
N PRO A 139 32.47 1.90 -21.88
CA PRO A 139 31.83 2.46 -23.08
C PRO A 139 32.70 3.58 -23.66
N PRO A 140 32.82 3.69 -25.00
CA PRO A 140 33.56 4.78 -25.62
C PRO A 140 32.90 6.12 -25.28
N SER A 141 33.76 7.13 -25.05
CA SER A 141 33.40 8.52 -24.72
C SER A 141 32.49 9.16 -25.76
#